data_AF-A0A2D7A0X3-F1
#
_entry.id   AF-A0A2D7A0X3-F1
#
_cell.length_a   1.000
_cell.length_b   1.000
_cell.length_c   1.000
_cell.angle_alpha   90.00
_cell.angle_beta   90.00
_cell.angle_gamma   90.00
#
_symmetry.space_group_name_H-M   'P 1'
#
loop_
_entity.id
_entity.type
_entity.pdbx_description
1 polymer ?
#
loop_
_entity_poly.entity_id
_entity_poly.type
_entity_poly.pdbx_seq_one_letter_code
_entity_poly.pdbx_strand_id
1 'polypeptide(L)' 'MFNSFDILIFISAFLAFLLSNYLWFTGNELEGIYVGIWVVSIICGGIYFKLLRIVKFILKKKRVD' A
#
# COMPACT_ATOMS: atom_id res chain seq x y z
N MET A 1 2.88 -11.25 -12.89
CA MET A 1 2.85 -10.06 -13.76
C MET A 1 2.24 -8.91 -12.96
N PHE A 2 2.89 -7.75 -12.91
CA PHE A 2 2.38 -6.60 -12.16
C PHE A 2 1.04 -6.17 -12.76
N ASN A 3 0.02 -6.11 -11.91
CA ASN A 3 -1.31 -5.68 -12.33
C ASN A 3 -1.38 -4.15 -12.23
N SER A 4 -2.29 -3.50 -12.97
CA SER A 4 -2.46 -2.04 -12.92
C SER A 4 -2.73 -1.55 -11.49
N PHE A 5 -3.38 -2.38 -10.67
CA PHE A 5 -3.59 -2.10 -9.25
C PHE A 5 -2.31 -2.10 -8.42
N ASP A 6 -1.36 -3.02 -8.69
CA ASP A 6 -0.08 -3.05 -7.97
C ASP A 6 0.71 -1.75 -8.25
N ILE A 7 0.66 -1.26 -9.50
CA ILE A 7 1.30 -0.01 -9.92
C ILE A 7 0.69 1.20 -9.20
N LEU A 8 -0.64 1.24 -9.04
CA LEU A 8 -1.33 2.32 -8.33
C LEU A 8 -0.90 2.39 -6.86
N ILE A 9 -0.79 1.24 -6.18
CA ILE A 9 -0.30 1.15 -4.80
C ILE A 9 1.14 1.67 -4.69
N PHE A 10 2.01 1.26 -5.61
CA PHE A 10 3.42 1.72 -5.62
C PHE A 10 3.55 3.21 -5.85
N ILE A 11 2.80 3.77 -6.82
CA ILE A 11 2.81 5.22 -7.08
C ILE A 11 2.30 5.98 -5.86
N SER A 12 1.23 5.51 -5.23
CA SER A 12 0.67 6.14 -4.02
C SER A 12 1.66 6.11 -2.85
N ALA A 13 2.33 4.96 -2.62
CA ALA A 13 3.36 4.85 -1.59
C ALA A 13 4.57 5.75 -1.87
N PHE A 14 4.98 5.86 -3.14
CA PHE A 14 6.08 6.73 -3.54
C PHE A 14 5.75 8.22 -3.36
N LEU A 15 4.54 8.64 -3.71
CA LEU A 15 4.06 10.00 -3.47
C LEU A 15 3.99 10.33 -1.97
N ALA A 16 3.49 9.40 -1.14
CA ALA A 16 3.48 9.56 0.31
C ALA A 16 4.90 9.69 0.89
N PHE A 17 5.86 8.93 0.36
CA PHE A 17 7.26 9.04 0.76
C PHE A 17 7.87 10.40 0.41
N LEU A 18 7.64 10.89 -0.82
CA LEU A 18 8.11 12.22 -1.23
C LEU A 18 7.50 13.32 -0.37
N LEU A 19 6.20 13.21 -0.08
CA LEU A 19 5.50 14.16 0.78
C LEU A 19 6.06 14.14 2.20
N SER A 20 6.29 12.96 2.78
CA SER A 20 6.91 12.82 4.12
C SER A 20 8.27 13.53 4.20
N ASN A 21 9.14 13.32 3.20
CA ASN A 21 10.43 14.00 3.15
C ASN A 21 10.28 15.52 2.98
N TYR A 22 9.38 15.97 2.11
CA TYR A 22 9.12 17.39 1.91
C TYR A 22 8.72 18.07 3.22
N LEU A 23 7.76 17.49 3.96
CA LEU A 23 7.29 18.05 5.23
C LEU A 23 8.39 18.07 6.30
N TRP A 24 9.21 17.03 6.35
CA TRP A 24 10.35 16.94 7.26
C TRP A 24 11.33 18.09 7.03
N PHE A 25 11.69 18.37 5.78
CA PHE A 25 12.62 19.46 5.45
C PHE A 25 12.01 20.86 5.51
N THR A 26 10.68 21.00 5.47
CA THR A 26 10.00 22.30 5.67
C THR A 26 9.76 22.67 7.14
N GLY A 27 10.20 21.84 8.10
CA GLY A 27 10.07 22.10 9.53
C GLY A 27 8.79 21.53 10.17
N ASN A 28 7.95 20.82 9.42
CA ASN A 28 6.74 20.15 9.92
C ASN A 28 7.04 18.68 10.21
N GLU A 29 7.99 18.42 11.10
CA GLU A 29 8.55 17.08 11.37
C GLU A 29 7.49 16.06 11.82
N LEU A 30 6.56 16.46 12.70
CA LEU A 30 5.48 15.58 13.18
C LEU A 30 4.56 15.12 12.05
N GLU A 31 4.20 16.03 11.15
CA GLU A 31 3.37 15.72 9.99
C GLU A 31 4.15 14.84 9.00
N GLY A 32 5.46 15.10 8.83
CA GLY A 32 6.36 14.27 8.05
C GLY A 32 6.41 12.82 8.55
N ILE A 33 6.54 12.60 9.87
CA ILE A 33 6.50 11.27 10.48
C ILE A 33 5.14 10.61 10.27
N TYR A 34 4.04 11.34 10.49
CA TYR A 34 2.68 10.82 10.32
C TYR A 34 2.43 10.33 8.89
N VAL A 35 2.84 11.12 7.89
CA VAL A 35 2.75 10.73 6.47
C VAL A 35 3.72 9.59 6.14
N GLY A 36 4.88 9.51 6.81
CA GLY A 36 5.82 8.40 6.67
C GLY A 36 5.19 7.05 7.05
N ILE A 37 4.35 7.02 8.10
CA ILE A 37 3.63 5.81 8.52
C ILE A 37 2.58 5.38 7.48
N TRP A 38 2.03 6.32 6.71
CA TRP A 38 1.08 6.02 5.65
C TRP A 38 1.71 5.19 4.53
N VAL A 39 3.01 5.36 4.25
CA VAL A 39 3.74 4.57 3.24
C VAL A 39 3.63 3.08 3.56
N VAL A 40 3.91 2.68 4.80
CA VAL A 40 3.83 1.27 5.25
C VAL A 40 2.39 0.78 5.18
N SER A 41 1.43 1.62 5.60
CA SER A 41 0.00 1.28 5.59
C SER A 41 -0.54 1.02 4.18
N ILE A 42 -0.14 1.84 3.19
CA ILE A 42 -0.53 1.69 1.78
C ILE A 42 -0.01 0.36 1.20
N ILE A 43 1.25 0.03 1.47
CA ILE A 43 1.86 -1.23 1.01
C ILE A 43 1.17 -2.43 1.68
N CYS A 44 0.99 -2.41 3.00
CA CYS A 44 0.28 -3.44 3.74
C CYS A 44 -1.15 -3.63 3.23
N GLY A 45 -1.87 -2.55 2.98
CA GLY A 45 -3.21 -2.58 2.38
C GLY A 45 -3.22 -3.25 1.01
N GLY A 46 -2.29 -2.87 0.12
CA GLY A 46 -2.14 -3.49 -1.20
C GLY A 46 -1.90 -5.01 -1.12
N ILE A 47 -1.01 -5.44 -0.22
CA ILE A 47 -0.74 -6.87 0.02
C ILE A 47 -1.99 -7.58 0.56
N TYR A 48 -2.68 -6.97 1.52
CA TYR A 48 -3.90 -7.53 2.11
C TYR A 48 -5.00 -7.75 1.06
N PHE A 49 -5.24 -6.78 0.18
CA PHE A 49 -6.20 -6.94 -0.93
C PHE A 49 -5.82 -8.09 -1.88
N LYS A 50 -4.52 -8.24 -2.17
CA LYS A 50 -4.02 -9.33 -3.00
C LYS A 50 -4.21 -10.68 -2.33
N LEU A 51 -3.93 -10.76 -1.02
CA LEU A 51 -4.15 -11.95 -0.20
C LEU A 51 -5.63 -12.34 -0.17
N LEU A 52 -6.54 -11.39 0.04
CA LEU A 52 -7.98 -11.65 0.00
C LEU A 52 -8.43 -12.25 -1.34
N ARG A 53 -7.89 -11.76 -2.46
CA ARG A 53 -8.20 -12.30 -3.80
C ARG A 53 -7.71 -13.75 -3.93
N ILE A 54 -6.53 -14.06 -3.41
CA ILE A 54 -5.96 -15.41 -3.39
C ILE A 54 -6.80 -16.34 -2.52
N VAL A 55 -7.11 -15.95 -1.29
CA VAL A 55 -7.92 -16.76 -0.36
C VAL A 55 -9.30 -17.03 -0.93
N LYS A 56 -9.96 -16.01 -1.51
CA LYS A 56 -11.26 -16.16 -2.16
C LYS A 56 -11.21 -17.14 -3.34
N PHE A 57 -10.12 -17.12 -4.11
CA PHE A 57 -9.91 -18.07 -5.20
C PHE A 57 -9.74 -19.52 -4.69
N ILE A 58 -8.94 -19.73 -3.64
CA ILE A 58 -8.71 -21.04 -3.03
C ILE A 58 -10.02 -21.61 -2.45
N LEU A 59 -10.79 -20.79 -1.73
CA LEU A 59 -12.07 -21.21 -1.16
C LEU A 59 -13.11 -21.56 -2.24
N LYS A 60 -13.11 -20.83 -3.37
CA LYS A 60 -13.98 -21.16 -4.51
C LYS A 60 -13.60 -22.51 -5.11
N LYS A 61 -12.31 -22.81 -5.24
CA LYS A 61 -11.83 -24.10 -5.75
C LYS A 61 -12.24 -25.26 -4.84
N LYS A 62 -11.98 -25.16 -3.54
CA LYS A 62 -12.33 -26.19 -2.54
C LYS A 62 -13.84 -26.50 -2.42
N ARG A 63 -14.72 -25.62 -2.92
CA ARG A 63 -16.18 -25.86 -2.90
C ARG A 63 -16.67 -26.71 -4.07
N VAL A 64 -15.89 -26.77 -5.16
CA VAL A 64 -16.27 -27.45 -6.41
C VAL A 64 -15.76 -28.90 -6.44
N ASP A 65 -14.75 -29.20 -5.63
CA ASP A 65 -14.18 -30.54 -5.39
C ASP A 65 -14.91 -31.22 -4.22
#